data_AF-A8USG8-F1
#
_entry.id   AF-A8USG8-F1
#
_cell.length_a   1.000
_cell.length_b   1.000
_cell.length_c   1.000
_cell.angle_alpha   90.00
_cell.angle_beta   90.00
_cell.angle_gamma   90.00
#
_symmetry.space_group_name_H-M   'P 1'
#
loop_
_entity.id
_entity.type
_entity.pdbx_description
1 polymer ?
#
loop_
_entity_poly.entity_id
_entity_poly.type
_entity_poly.pdbx_seq_one_letter_code
_entity_poly.pdbx_strand_id
1 'polypeptide(L)'
;MKVLISTLGRGQYDKEKNRYDYKESTYVLSDGSEVKTKLVSKALLDYVKPDEVYIIGTKESLWNLADELIGNYRKVLIPYGKTREEFWEMFRIINDEIDVSGKDIYLDITHGFRAIPLLVSTVANLFSKVKGANVKGLFYGIFEAKDEKGRTPVVDLLPILELNEWIEGFTLFKNYGEGDFLAELIDRKLSELGSDERKKAGNLNKLPKLLRKYSQAVGFTALDFMPTFARQVTDAMSGVGEQSPSFTAVDLLKDSFKTAYAELEKEHEEEWLNQYKLAEWLFNKRRYSQATIALEECIFTYVMENLGLEPLHETRKKLGGAFHEDRDKNVFFSPELNALFSKVQDLRNKTGHAFMQKDVSERHIKEAVENLKRYIDGVREVLTRGRVRDEESLKSYLGIP
;
A
#
# COMPACT_ATOMS: atom_id res chain seq x y z
N MET A 1 3.50 23.34 15.26
CA MET A 1 4.91 23.77 15.39
C MET A 1 5.65 23.36 14.13
N LYS A 2 6.39 24.27 13.51
CA LYS A 2 7.17 24.05 12.29
C LYS A 2 8.63 23.78 12.63
N VAL A 3 9.21 22.76 12.02
CA VAL A 3 10.62 22.40 12.21
C VAL A 3 11.33 22.40 10.86
N LEU A 4 12.45 23.11 10.78
CA LEU A 4 13.37 23.02 9.64
C LEU A 4 14.51 22.07 9.99
N ILE A 5 14.74 21.06 9.18
CA ILE A 5 15.85 20.12 9.31
C ILE A 5 16.73 20.27 8.08
N SER A 6 17.95 20.80 8.25
CA SER A 6 18.89 20.98 7.14
C SER A 6 20.12 20.09 7.31
N THR A 7 20.73 19.73 6.20
CA THR A 7 22.01 19.03 6.19
C THR A 7 23.15 19.99 5.91
N LEU A 8 24.29 19.75 6.55
CA LEU A 8 25.49 20.56 6.39
C LEU A 8 26.70 19.69 6.13
N GLY A 9 27.43 20.02 5.08
CA GLY A 9 28.64 19.35 4.67
C GLY A 9 29.87 20.22 4.84
N ARG A 10 30.99 19.75 4.27
CA ARG A 10 32.28 20.44 4.32
C ARG A 10 32.43 21.53 3.25
N GLY A 11 31.53 21.63 2.26
CA GLY A 11 31.69 22.56 1.14
C GLY A 11 32.89 22.25 0.23
N GLN A 12 33.31 23.25 -0.56
CA GLN A 12 34.43 23.15 -1.50
C GLN A 12 35.67 23.82 -0.93
N TYR A 13 36.86 23.34 -1.30
CA TYR A 13 38.11 23.98 -0.87
C TYR A 13 38.34 25.26 -1.69
N ASP A 14 38.35 26.41 -1.02
CA ASP A 14 38.70 27.71 -1.58
C ASP A 14 40.22 27.89 -1.47
N LYS A 15 40.91 27.86 -2.62
CA LYS A 15 42.37 27.99 -2.70
C LYS A 15 42.86 29.39 -2.31
N GLU A 16 42.06 30.43 -2.56
CA GLU A 16 42.45 31.82 -2.28
C GLU A 16 42.37 32.10 -0.78
N LYS A 17 41.33 31.57 -0.12
CA LYS A 17 41.13 31.71 1.33
C LYS A 17 41.79 30.61 2.16
N ASN A 18 42.40 29.63 1.50
CA ASN A 18 43.03 28.45 2.09
C ASN A 18 42.14 27.74 3.14
N ARG A 19 40.84 27.61 2.84
CA ARG A 19 39.84 27.00 3.73
C ARG A 19 38.69 26.41 2.94
N TYR A 20 37.92 25.53 3.57
CA TYR A 20 36.65 25.09 2.99
C TYR A 20 35.58 26.17 3.13
N ASP A 21 34.77 26.39 2.09
CA ASP A 21 33.69 27.38 2.05
C ASP A 21 32.59 26.95 1.04
N TYR A 22 31.44 27.60 1.10
CA TYR A 22 30.41 27.52 0.07
C TYR A 22 30.43 28.77 -0.80
N LYS A 23 30.14 28.61 -2.09
CA LYS A 23 29.99 29.75 -3.00
C LYS A 23 28.64 30.41 -2.72
N GLU A 24 28.64 31.73 -2.60
CA GLU A 24 27.41 32.50 -2.47
C GLU A 24 26.60 32.41 -3.77
N SER A 25 25.28 32.30 -3.63
CA SER A 25 24.35 32.36 -4.76
C SER A 25 23.10 33.14 -4.36
N THR A 26 22.38 33.63 -5.37
CA THR A 26 21.01 34.13 -5.20
C THR A 26 20.06 32.97 -5.38
N TYR A 27 19.49 32.46 -4.28
CA TYR A 27 18.54 31.36 -4.30
C TYR A 27 17.12 31.85 -4.57
N VAL A 28 16.40 31.18 -5.47
CA VAL A 28 15.00 31.49 -5.81
C VAL A 28 14.12 30.37 -5.27
N LEU A 29 13.20 30.71 -4.37
CA LEU A 29 12.24 29.78 -3.78
C LEU A 29 10.98 29.65 -4.63
N SER A 30 10.12 28.68 -4.29
CA SER A 30 8.91 28.36 -5.07
C SER A 30 7.88 29.49 -5.11
N ASP A 31 7.89 30.40 -4.13
CA ASP A 31 7.04 31.60 -4.11
C ASP A 31 7.66 32.79 -4.89
N GLY A 32 8.83 32.59 -5.51
CA GLY A 32 9.57 33.59 -6.25
C GLY A 32 10.46 34.48 -5.37
N SER A 33 10.50 34.28 -4.05
CA SER A 33 11.39 35.04 -3.18
C SER A 33 12.85 34.73 -3.48
N GLU A 34 13.68 35.77 -3.40
CA GLU A 34 15.11 35.71 -3.70
C GLU A 34 15.93 36.00 -2.45
N VAL A 35 16.86 35.10 -2.13
CA VAL A 35 17.76 35.28 -0.98
C VAL A 35 19.20 35.03 -1.42
N LYS A 36 20.02 36.07 -1.31
CA LYS A 36 21.46 35.96 -1.55
C LYS A 36 22.17 35.44 -0.30
N THR A 37 22.71 34.23 -0.36
CA THR A 37 23.35 33.58 0.79
C THR A 37 24.25 32.43 0.32
N LYS A 38 25.02 31.86 1.25
CA LYS A 38 25.83 30.65 1.04
C LYS A 38 25.11 29.36 1.43
N LEU A 39 24.08 29.44 2.27
CA LEU A 39 23.34 28.27 2.79
C LEU A 39 21.86 28.37 2.43
N VAL A 40 21.32 27.31 1.84
CA VAL A 40 19.89 27.24 1.48
C VAL A 40 19.01 27.27 2.72
N SER A 41 19.46 26.65 3.82
CA SER A 41 18.79 26.75 5.12
C SER A 41 18.50 28.19 5.54
N LYS A 42 19.39 29.15 5.25
CA LYS A 42 19.12 30.58 5.53
C LYS A 42 17.99 31.12 4.66
N ALA A 43 17.96 30.80 3.37
CA ALA A 43 16.84 31.17 2.51
C ALA A 43 15.52 30.58 3.02
N LEU A 44 15.56 29.33 3.51
CA LEU A 44 14.39 28.64 4.05
C LEU A 44 13.90 29.17 5.40
N LEU A 45 14.73 29.85 6.20
CA LEU A 45 14.27 30.48 7.45
C LEU A 45 13.15 31.50 7.19
N ASP A 46 13.33 32.33 6.17
CA ASP A 46 12.40 33.41 5.87
C ASP A 46 11.12 32.89 5.18
N TYR A 47 11.27 31.83 4.38
CA TYR A 47 10.18 31.12 3.70
C TYR A 47 9.31 30.29 4.65
N VAL A 48 9.93 29.37 5.40
CA VAL A 48 9.22 28.42 6.27
C VAL A 48 8.76 29.10 7.55
N LYS A 49 9.57 30.01 8.09
CA LYS A 49 9.44 30.60 9.43
C LYS A 49 9.33 29.51 10.51
N PRO A 50 10.38 28.68 10.67
CA PRO A 50 10.33 27.55 11.60
C PRO A 50 10.42 27.99 13.05
N ASP A 51 9.76 27.24 13.94
CA ASP A 51 9.87 27.39 15.40
C ASP A 51 11.15 26.75 15.94
N GLU A 52 11.59 25.64 15.32
CA GLU A 52 12.84 24.95 15.65
C GLU A 52 13.65 24.67 14.38
N VAL A 53 14.98 24.75 14.49
CA VAL A 53 15.92 24.41 13.42
C VAL A 53 16.87 23.34 13.90
N TYR A 54 17.02 22.26 13.15
CA TYR A 54 18.04 21.23 13.34
C TYR A 54 19.00 21.25 12.17
N ILE A 55 20.30 21.17 12.44
CA ILE A 55 21.33 21.01 11.42
C ILE A 55 22.07 19.71 11.65
N ILE A 56 21.94 18.81 10.68
CA ILE A 56 22.58 17.49 10.66
C ILE A 56 23.92 17.61 9.92
N GLY A 57 25.01 17.19 10.54
CA GLY A 57 26.32 17.22 9.91
C GLY A 57 27.33 16.33 10.62
N THR A 58 28.52 16.22 10.04
CA THR A 58 29.65 15.49 10.61
C THR A 58 30.58 16.43 11.36
N LYS A 59 31.64 15.90 11.98
CA LYS A 59 32.65 16.75 12.65
C LYS A 59 33.34 17.72 11.68
N GLU A 60 33.42 17.35 10.41
CA GLU A 60 34.06 18.11 9.33
C GLU A 60 33.12 19.11 8.64
N SER A 61 31.84 19.18 9.04
CA SER A 61 30.90 20.14 8.48
C SER A 61 31.27 21.58 8.81
N LEU A 62 30.87 22.53 7.96
CA LEU A 62 31.17 23.97 8.11
C LEU A 62 30.32 24.66 9.21
N TRP A 63 30.40 24.17 10.45
CA TRP A 63 29.62 24.65 11.59
C TRP A 63 29.73 26.15 11.82
N ASN A 64 30.93 26.73 11.70
CA ASN A 64 31.14 28.17 11.87
C ASN A 64 30.27 29.02 10.92
N LEU A 65 30.02 28.53 9.70
CA LEU A 65 29.16 29.23 8.75
C LEU A 65 27.67 29.12 9.12
N ALA A 66 27.25 27.99 9.69
CA ALA A 66 25.91 27.85 10.23
C ALA A 66 25.70 28.74 11.46
N ASP A 67 26.69 28.84 12.34
CA ASP A 67 26.68 29.74 13.50
C ASP A 67 26.54 31.21 13.04
N GLU A 68 27.26 31.60 11.99
CA GLU A 68 27.20 32.95 11.41
C GLU A 68 25.86 33.27 10.74
N LEU A 69 25.34 32.36 9.90
CA LEU A 69 24.18 32.66 9.03
C LEU A 69 22.83 32.24 9.63
N ILE A 70 22.80 31.22 10.47
CA ILE A 70 21.57 30.66 11.06
C ILE A 70 21.43 31.10 12.52
N GLY A 71 22.53 31.08 13.27
CA GLY A 71 22.58 31.51 14.67
C GLY A 71 21.93 30.53 15.64
N ASN A 72 20.59 30.46 15.67
CA ASN A 72 19.85 29.61 16.62
C ASN A 72 19.40 28.29 15.96
N TYR A 73 20.11 27.21 16.25
CA TYR A 73 19.77 25.86 15.79
C TYR A 73 20.26 24.79 16.77
N ARG A 74 19.67 23.59 16.70
CA ARG A 74 20.14 22.38 17.38
C ARG A 74 21.07 21.61 16.47
N LYS A 75 22.30 21.39 16.95
CA LYS A 75 23.34 20.65 16.24
C LYS A 75 23.13 19.14 16.42
N VAL A 76 23.00 18.40 15.32
CA VAL A 76 22.87 16.94 15.29
C VAL A 76 24.12 16.37 14.65
N LEU A 77 24.97 15.72 15.45
CA LEU A 77 26.27 15.25 15.00
C LEU A 77 26.21 13.76 14.60
N ILE A 78 26.41 13.48 13.32
CA ILE A 78 26.38 12.12 12.78
C ILE A 78 27.78 11.64 12.33
N PRO A 79 28.01 10.31 12.26
CA PRO A 79 29.20 9.74 11.59
C PRO A 79 29.31 10.14 10.11
N TYR A 80 30.41 9.75 9.44
CA TYR A 80 30.61 10.08 8.03
C TYR A 80 29.83 9.16 7.06
N GLY A 81 29.60 7.89 7.42
CA GLY A 81 28.84 6.92 6.62
C GLY A 81 29.72 6.09 5.71
N LYS A 82 30.84 5.58 6.25
CA LYS A 82 31.79 4.72 5.52
C LYS A 82 31.45 3.23 5.61
N THR A 83 30.74 2.84 6.66
CA THR A 83 30.37 1.45 6.93
C THR A 83 28.87 1.32 7.14
N ARG A 84 28.35 0.10 7.06
CA ARG A 84 26.94 -0.22 7.31
C ARG A 84 26.54 0.18 8.73
N GLU A 85 27.42 -0.06 9.69
CA GLU A 85 27.22 0.24 11.11
C GLU A 85 27.12 1.74 11.34
N GLU A 86 27.95 2.53 10.66
CA GLU A 86 27.86 3.99 10.72
C GLU A 86 26.50 4.50 10.20
N PHE A 87 25.95 3.93 9.12
CA PHE A 87 24.60 4.32 8.66
C PHE A 87 23.51 4.02 9.67
N TRP A 88 23.52 2.85 10.32
CA TRP A 88 22.57 2.53 11.38
C TRP A 88 22.69 3.49 12.57
N GLU A 89 23.92 3.85 12.92
CA GLU A 89 24.17 4.84 13.96
C GLU A 89 23.63 6.23 13.58
N MET A 90 23.73 6.64 12.30
CA MET A 90 23.08 7.88 11.85
C MET A 90 21.57 7.84 12.05
N PHE A 91 20.91 6.75 11.63
CA PHE A 91 19.46 6.61 11.81
C PHE A 91 19.07 6.70 13.28
N ARG A 92 19.83 6.05 14.16
CA ARG A 92 19.62 6.09 15.60
C ARG A 92 19.75 7.52 16.15
N ILE A 93 20.85 8.20 15.87
CA ILE A 93 21.10 9.57 16.32
C ILE A 93 19.98 10.51 15.82
N ILE A 94 19.66 10.47 14.54
CA ILE A 94 18.61 11.32 13.95
C ILE A 94 17.24 11.05 14.59
N ASN A 95 16.90 9.78 14.83
CA ASN A 95 15.66 9.38 15.48
C ASN A 95 15.56 9.82 16.94
N ASP A 96 16.68 9.82 17.66
CA ASP A 96 16.74 10.10 19.09
C ASP A 96 16.85 11.62 19.37
N GLU A 97 17.59 12.35 18.54
CA GLU A 97 17.86 13.78 18.77
C GLU A 97 16.82 14.72 18.15
N ILE A 98 16.10 14.28 17.12
CA ILE A 98 15.13 15.12 16.42
C ILE A 98 13.71 14.70 16.77
N ASP A 99 13.07 15.50 17.64
CA ASP A 99 11.66 15.33 17.95
C ASP A 99 10.77 15.95 16.86
N VAL A 100 9.98 15.11 16.19
CA VAL A 100 9.14 15.48 15.04
C VAL A 100 7.66 15.18 15.24
N SER A 101 7.27 14.52 16.34
CA SER A 101 5.91 13.97 16.46
C SER A 101 4.85 15.05 16.53
N GLY A 102 3.83 14.97 15.66
CA GLY A 102 2.77 15.98 15.56
C GLY A 102 3.23 17.35 15.04
N LYS A 103 4.45 17.46 14.49
CA LYS A 103 5.03 18.72 13.98
C LYS A 103 4.99 18.77 12.45
N ASP A 104 4.98 19.97 11.90
CA ASP A 104 5.15 20.21 10.47
C ASP A 104 6.64 20.29 10.14
N ILE A 105 7.14 19.35 9.34
CA ILE A 105 8.57 19.18 9.05
C ILE A 105 8.90 19.65 7.64
N TYR A 106 9.96 20.44 7.54
CA TYR A 106 10.55 20.92 6.30
C TYR A 106 12.00 20.46 6.26
N LEU A 107 12.41 19.76 5.21
CA LEU A 107 13.76 19.21 5.09
C LEU A 107 14.56 19.94 4.01
N ASP A 108 15.86 20.12 4.23
CA ASP A 108 16.81 20.67 3.25
C ASP A 108 17.99 19.71 3.05
N ILE A 109 18.10 19.18 1.84
CA ILE A 109 19.13 18.21 1.47
C ILE A 109 20.26 18.83 0.64
N THR A 110 20.27 20.15 0.47
CA THR A 110 21.18 20.85 -0.46
C THR A 110 22.65 20.65 -0.14
N HIS A 111 23.00 20.79 1.14
CA HIS A 111 24.39 20.86 1.58
C HIS A 111 24.90 19.55 2.17
N GLY A 112 24.15 18.45 2.03
CA GLY A 112 24.52 17.12 2.50
C GLY A 112 25.61 16.42 1.68
N PHE A 113 26.31 15.46 2.29
CA PHE A 113 27.28 14.60 1.62
C PHE A 113 26.61 13.60 0.65
N ARG A 114 27.33 13.03 -0.33
CA ARG A 114 26.78 12.22 -1.44
C ARG A 114 25.68 11.20 -1.09
N ALA A 115 25.80 10.49 0.03
CA ALA A 115 24.79 9.49 0.46
C ALA A 115 23.67 10.08 1.35
N ILE A 116 23.87 11.28 1.90
CA ILE A 116 22.98 11.90 2.87
C ILE A 116 21.64 12.34 2.28
N PRO A 117 21.53 12.85 1.04
CA PRO A 117 20.23 13.09 0.42
C PRO A 117 19.30 11.86 0.43
N LEU A 118 19.86 10.67 0.17
CA LEU A 118 19.11 9.41 0.24
C LEU A 118 18.78 9.02 1.69
N LEU A 119 19.69 9.25 2.63
CA LEU A 119 19.43 9.07 4.05
C LEU A 119 18.28 9.97 4.51
N VAL A 120 18.30 11.26 4.16
CA VAL A 120 17.31 12.24 4.61
C VAL A 120 15.94 11.98 3.97
N SER A 121 15.87 11.56 2.71
CA SER A 121 14.59 11.15 2.12
C SER A 121 14.02 9.90 2.82
N THR A 122 14.89 8.96 3.23
CA THR A 122 14.48 7.78 4.03
C THR A 122 14.02 8.19 5.43
N VAL A 123 14.72 9.13 6.07
CA VAL A 123 14.34 9.71 7.36
C VAL A 123 13.02 10.48 7.27
N ALA A 124 12.77 11.22 6.18
CA ALA A 124 11.50 11.91 5.96
C ALA A 124 10.33 10.91 5.92
N ASN A 125 10.51 9.77 5.24
CA ASN A 125 9.54 8.67 5.26
C ASN A 125 9.35 8.09 6.66
N LEU A 126 10.43 7.86 7.42
CA LEU A 126 10.35 7.39 8.81
C LEU A 126 9.57 8.38 9.68
N PHE A 127 9.87 9.67 9.58
CA PHE A 127 9.20 10.72 10.35
C PHE A 127 7.71 10.79 10.02
N SER A 128 7.37 10.76 8.73
CA SER A 128 5.99 10.79 8.28
C SER A 128 5.21 9.55 8.75
N LYS A 129 5.70 8.35 8.38
CA LYS A 129 4.93 7.10 8.50
C LYS A 129 4.97 6.46 9.89
N VAL A 130 6.04 6.72 10.67
CA VAL A 130 6.24 6.06 11.96
C VAL A 130 6.12 7.05 13.13
N LYS A 131 6.61 8.28 12.98
CA LYS A 131 6.61 9.27 14.06
C LYS A 131 5.39 10.22 14.04
N GLY A 132 4.52 10.10 13.04
CA GLY A 132 3.34 10.95 12.90
C GLY A 132 3.68 12.41 12.65
N ALA A 133 4.78 12.68 11.96
CA ALA A 133 5.16 14.02 11.55
C ALA A 133 4.48 14.39 10.23
N ASN A 134 4.13 15.65 10.04
CA ASN A 134 3.58 16.13 8.78
C ASN A 134 4.71 16.69 7.92
N VAL A 135 5.25 15.92 6.99
CA VAL A 135 6.27 16.43 6.07
C VAL A 135 5.62 17.39 5.07
N LYS A 136 5.96 18.68 5.15
CA LYS A 136 5.37 19.77 4.37
C LYS A 136 6.27 20.27 3.24
N GLY A 137 7.53 19.87 3.20
CA GLY A 137 8.45 20.22 2.12
C GLY A 137 9.79 19.49 2.21
N LEU A 138 10.39 19.21 1.05
CA LEU A 138 11.72 18.61 0.91
C LEU A 138 12.52 19.41 -0.12
N PHE A 139 13.32 20.35 0.34
CA PHE A 139 13.97 21.34 -0.52
C PHE A 139 15.36 20.92 -0.97
N TYR A 140 15.68 21.28 -2.21
CA TYR A 140 17.00 21.12 -2.80
C TYR A 140 17.36 22.32 -3.68
N GLY A 141 18.46 23.00 -3.34
CA GLY A 141 19.05 24.06 -4.17
C GLY A 141 19.94 23.49 -5.27
N ILE A 142 19.53 23.63 -6.53
CA ILE A 142 20.25 23.08 -7.68
C ILE A 142 21.34 24.06 -8.13
N PHE A 143 22.45 24.12 -7.39
CA PHE A 143 23.51 25.12 -7.60
C PHE A 143 24.03 25.18 -9.05
N GLU A 144 24.08 24.04 -9.72
CA GLU A 144 24.54 23.90 -11.11
C GLU A 144 23.50 24.38 -12.14
N ALA A 145 22.21 24.42 -11.80
CA ALA A 145 21.13 24.77 -12.73
C ALA A 145 20.74 26.25 -12.62
N LYS A 146 21.71 27.14 -12.77
CA LYS A 146 21.46 28.59 -12.71
C LYS A 146 20.59 29.04 -13.88
N ASP A 147 19.68 29.98 -13.61
CA ASP A 147 18.87 30.61 -14.65
C ASP A 147 19.67 31.65 -15.47
N GLU A 148 19.02 32.27 -16.46
CA GLU A 148 19.62 33.30 -17.33
C GLU A 148 20.19 34.51 -16.56
N LYS A 149 19.69 34.76 -15.34
CA LYS A 149 20.16 35.84 -14.44
C LYS A 149 21.23 35.36 -13.45
N GLY A 150 21.69 34.11 -13.56
CA GLY A 150 22.68 33.51 -12.68
C GLY A 150 22.15 33.10 -11.30
N ARG A 151 20.82 33.08 -11.11
CA ARG A 151 20.16 32.71 -9.86
C ARG A 151 19.98 31.19 -9.78
N THR A 152 20.09 30.64 -8.57
CA THR A 152 19.98 29.20 -8.30
C THR A 152 18.55 28.84 -7.88
N PRO A 153 17.85 27.93 -8.57
CA PRO A 153 16.53 27.49 -8.15
C PRO A 153 16.61 26.58 -6.92
N VAL A 154 15.67 26.77 -5.99
CA VAL A 154 15.36 25.84 -4.91
C VAL A 154 14.04 25.14 -5.26
N VAL A 155 14.10 23.83 -5.45
CA VAL A 155 12.94 23.02 -5.82
C VAL A 155 12.42 22.25 -4.60
N ASP A 156 11.11 22.04 -4.56
CA ASP A 156 10.47 21.14 -3.62
C ASP A 156 10.34 19.73 -4.23
N LEU A 157 11.00 18.77 -3.60
CA LEU A 157 11.04 17.36 -3.95
C LEU A 157 9.97 16.54 -3.21
N LEU A 158 9.03 17.18 -2.51
CA LEU A 158 7.87 16.51 -1.90
C LEU A 158 7.15 15.54 -2.86
N PRO A 159 6.99 15.81 -4.18
CA PRO A 159 6.40 14.84 -5.11
C PRO A 159 7.07 13.45 -5.12
N ILE A 160 8.37 13.35 -4.78
CA ILE A 160 9.08 12.06 -4.67
C ILE A 160 8.57 11.28 -3.45
N LEU A 161 8.30 11.94 -2.34
CA LEU A 161 7.73 11.31 -1.15
C LEU A 161 6.28 10.89 -1.39
N GLU A 162 5.50 11.73 -2.08
CA GLU A 162 4.12 11.41 -2.45
C GLU A 162 4.05 10.18 -3.37
N LEU A 163 4.96 10.06 -4.35
CA LEU A 163 5.01 8.88 -5.23
C LEU A 163 5.20 7.58 -4.43
N ASN A 164 5.95 7.61 -3.33
CA ASN A 164 6.11 6.43 -2.46
C ASN A 164 4.79 6.03 -1.78
N GLU A 165 3.92 6.98 -1.43
CA GLU A 165 2.58 6.67 -0.90
C GLU A 165 1.72 6.00 -1.97
N TRP A 166 1.77 6.46 -3.22
CA TRP A 166 1.05 5.82 -4.34
C TRP A 166 1.54 4.39 -4.60
N ILE A 167 2.85 4.16 -4.57
CA ILE A 167 3.45 2.83 -4.70
C ILE A 167 2.98 1.92 -3.55
N GLU A 168 2.96 2.44 -2.32
CA GLU A 168 2.48 1.70 -1.15
C GLU A 168 1.00 1.35 -1.28
N GLY A 169 0.14 2.31 -1.60
CA GLY A 169 -1.29 2.07 -1.81
C GLY A 169 -1.57 1.05 -2.90
N PHE A 170 -0.86 1.14 -4.02
CA PHE A 170 -0.97 0.14 -5.08
C PHE A 170 -0.45 -1.23 -4.63
N THR A 171 0.61 -1.28 -3.83
CA THR A 171 1.15 -2.55 -3.29
C THR A 171 0.17 -3.21 -2.33
N LEU A 172 -0.46 -2.44 -1.45
CA LEU A 172 -1.50 -2.93 -0.53
C LEU A 172 -2.69 -3.51 -1.29
N PHE A 173 -3.13 -2.77 -2.31
CA PHE A 173 -4.20 -3.19 -3.19
C PHE A 173 -3.85 -4.46 -3.97
N LYS A 174 -2.71 -4.47 -4.65
CA LYS A 174 -2.26 -5.59 -5.48
C LYS A 174 -2.02 -6.84 -4.65
N ASN A 175 -1.49 -6.74 -3.44
CA ASN A 175 -1.10 -7.91 -2.67
C ASN A 175 -2.18 -8.38 -1.69
N TYR A 176 -3.12 -7.52 -1.29
CA TYR A 176 -4.09 -7.84 -0.24
C TYR A 176 -5.55 -7.50 -0.57
N GLY A 177 -5.82 -6.85 -1.71
CA GLY A 177 -7.15 -6.36 -2.07
C GLY A 177 -7.58 -5.11 -1.29
N GLU A 178 -6.65 -4.38 -0.70
CA GLU A 178 -6.92 -3.18 0.11
C GLU A 178 -6.75 -1.89 -0.71
N GLY A 179 -7.86 -1.21 -1.00
CA GLY A 179 -7.94 0.03 -1.76
C GLY A 179 -8.21 1.27 -0.91
N ASP A 180 -8.41 1.12 0.39
CA ASP A 180 -8.75 2.25 1.28
C ASP A 180 -7.66 3.31 1.32
N PHE A 181 -6.39 2.92 1.41
CA PHE A 181 -5.28 3.89 1.40
C PHE A 181 -5.21 4.67 0.08
N LEU A 182 -5.43 4.02 -1.07
CA LEU A 182 -5.53 4.72 -2.36
C LEU A 182 -6.73 5.67 -2.39
N ALA A 183 -7.87 5.27 -1.84
CA ALA A 183 -9.05 6.12 -1.76
C ALA A 183 -8.77 7.39 -0.94
N GLU A 184 -8.07 7.26 0.18
CA GLU A 184 -7.61 8.38 1.02
C GLU A 184 -6.65 9.31 0.29
N LEU A 185 -5.65 8.76 -0.43
CA LEU A 185 -4.71 9.55 -1.24
C LEU A 185 -5.43 10.36 -2.31
N ILE A 186 -6.37 9.73 -3.03
CA ILE A 186 -7.17 10.41 -4.06
C ILE A 186 -8.06 11.49 -3.43
N ASP A 187 -8.75 11.20 -2.32
CA ASP A 187 -9.59 12.19 -1.62
C ASP A 187 -8.78 13.40 -1.14
N ARG A 188 -7.58 13.17 -0.59
CA ARG A 188 -6.66 14.23 -0.16
C ARG A 188 -6.29 15.12 -1.34
N LYS A 189 -5.86 14.53 -2.46
CA LYS A 189 -5.52 15.29 -3.69
C LYS A 189 -6.73 16.01 -4.29
N LEU A 190 -7.92 15.42 -4.28
CA LEU A 190 -9.14 16.08 -4.72
C LEU A 190 -9.54 17.26 -3.82
N SER A 191 -9.20 17.22 -2.53
CA SER A 191 -9.46 18.31 -1.58
C SER A 191 -8.53 19.51 -1.76
N GLU A 192 -7.34 19.28 -2.32
CA GLU A 192 -6.35 20.32 -2.65
C GLU A 192 -6.74 21.10 -3.92
N LEU A 193 -7.63 20.55 -4.76
CA LEU A 193 -8.06 21.19 -6.01
C LEU A 193 -9.06 22.33 -5.78
N GLY A 194 -8.99 23.33 -6.66
CA GLY A 194 -10.03 24.35 -6.78
C GLY A 194 -11.37 23.76 -7.25
N SER A 195 -12.49 24.46 -6.98
CA SER A 195 -13.84 23.95 -7.28
C SER A 195 -14.04 23.57 -8.76
N ASP A 196 -13.47 24.31 -9.70
CA ASP A 196 -13.66 24.06 -11.13
C ASP A 196 -12.79 22.90 -11.63
N GLU A 197 -11.58 22.75 -11.09
CA GLU A 197 -10.70 21.61 -11.37
C GLU A 197 -11.31 20.32 -10.82
N ARG A 198 -11.86 20.37 -9.61
CA ARG A 198 -12.53 19.21 -9.00
C ARG A 198 -13.73 18.73 -9.81
N LYS A 199 -14.53 19.65 -10.38
CA LYS A 199 -15.62 19.28 -11.30
C LYS A 199 -15.10 18.56 -12.55
N LYS A 200 -13.94 18.99 -13.06
CA LYS A 200 -13.28 18.38 -14.23
C LYS A 200 -12.57 17.06 -13.92
N ALA A 201 -12.31 16.75 -12.65
CA ALA A 201 -11.64 15.51 -12.24
C ALA A 201 -12.45 14.22 -12.56
N GLY A 202 -13.72 14.34 -12.99
CA GLY A 202 -14.47 13.26 -13.64
C GLY A 202 -14.49 11.96 -12.85
N ASN A 203 -13.92 10.89 -13.43
CA ASN A 203 -13.87 9.56 -12.81
C ASN A 203 -13.06 9.48 -11.52
N LEU A 204 -12.16 10.44 -11.24
CA LEU A 204 -11.48 10.50 -9.95
C LEU A 204 -12.45 10.77 -8.80
N ASN A 205 -13.52 11.54 -9.01
CA ASN A 205 -14.46 11.85 -7.93
C ASN A 205 -15.22 10.61 -7.42
N LYS A 206 -15.38 9.59 -8.27
CA LYS A 206 -16.07 8.34 -7.90
C LYS A 206 -15.12 7.24 -7.42
N LEU A 207 -13.85 7.29 -7.84
CA LEU A 207 -12.86 6.23 -7.60
C LEU A 207 -12.65 5.92 -6.10
N PRO A 208 -12.54 6.90 -5.17
CA PRO A 208 -12.42 6.63 -3.74
C PRO A 208 -13.57 5.79 -3.18
N LYS A 209 -14.81 6.11 -3.57
CA LYS A 209 -16.00 5.36 -3.14
C LYS A 209 -16.00 3.93 -3.69
N LEU A 210 -15.57 3.75 -4.93
CA LEU A 210 -15.48 2.42 -5.56
C LEU A 210 -14.39 1.56 -4.91
N LEU A 211 -13.21 2.12 -4.65
CA LEU A 211 -12.12 1.44 -3.95
C LEU A 211 -12.55 0.96 -2.55
N ARG A 212 -13.23 1.81 -1.78
CA ARG A 212 -13.78 1.43 -0.46
C ARG A 212 -14.81 0.32 -0.54
N LYS A 213 -15.75 0.42 -1.49
CA LYS A 213 -16.75 -0.64 -1.73
C LYS A 213 -16.09 -1.97 -2.09
N TYR A 214 -15.08 -1.92 -2.96
CA TYR A 214 -14.29 -3.09 -3.32
C TYR A 214 -13.60 -3.70 -2.09
N SER A 215 -12.91 -2.89 -1.28
CA SER A 215 -12.26 -3.37 -0.06
C SER A 215 -13.23 -3.95 0.96
N GLN A 216 -14.42 -3.36 1.10
CA GLN A 216 -15.50 -3.93 1.92
C GLN A 216 -15.98 -5.29 1.37
N ALA A 217 -16.19 -5.41 0.06
CA ALA A 217 -16.59 -6.67 -0.55
C ALA A 217 -15.53 -7.77 -0.35
N VAL A 218 -14.26 -7.44 -0.54
CA VAL A 218 -13.14 -8.34 -0.23
C VAL A 218 -13.17 -8.68 1.26
N GLY A 219 -13.23 -7.69 2.16
CA GLY A 219 -13.20 -7.85 3.61
C GLY A 219 -14.35 -8.69 4.19
N PHE A 220 -15.53 -8.64 3.59
CA PHE A 220 -16.68 -9.47 3.97
C PHE A 220 -16.81 -10.77 3.17
N THR A 221 -15.90 -11.05 2.22
CA THR A 221 -16.01 -12.22 1.32
C THR A 221 -17.35 -12.22 0.56
N ALA A 222 -17.77 -11.04 0.09
CA ALA A 222 -19.00 -10.86 -0.65
C ALA A 222 -18.79 -11.26 -2.12
N LEU A 223 -18.77 -12.56 -2.39
CA LEU A 223 -18.33 -13.17 -3.65
C LEU A 223 -18.99 -12.54 -4.88
N ASP A 224 -20.31 -12.36 -4.88
CA ASP A 224 -21.07 -11.79 -6.00
C ASP A 224 -20.68 -10.33 -6.33
N PHE A 225 -20.29 -9.58 -5.29
CA PHE A 225 -19.96 -8.16 -5.43
C PHE A 225 -18.50 -7.91 -5.77
N MET A 226 -17.61 -8.86 -5.46
CA MET A 226 -16.16 -8.70 -5.66
C MET A 226 -15.79 -8.46 -7.14
N PRO A 227 -16.19 -9.31 -8.12
CA PRO A 227 -15.93 -9.05 -9.54
C PRO A 227 -16.56 -7.74 -10.03
N THR A 228 -17.79 -7.46 -9.59
CA THR A 228 -18.53 -6.26 -9.97
C THR A 228 -17.80 -4.98 -9.56
N PHE A 229 -17.40 -4.87 -8.30
CA PHE A 229 -16.68 -3.69 -7.82
C PHE A 229 -15.25 -3.61 -8.36
N ALA A 230 -14.57 -4.75 -8.57
CA ALA A 230 -13.28 -4.80 -9.25
C ALA A 230 -13.37 -4.18 -10.66
N ARG A 231 -14.34 -4.61 -11.48
CA ARG A 231 -14.59 -4.07 -12.82
C ARG A 231 -14.89 -2.57 -12.78
N GLN A 232 -15.74 -2.14 -11.85
CA GLN A 232 -16.05 -0.70 -11.68
C GLN A 232 -14.80 0.13 -11.33
N VAL A 233 -13.89 -0.40 -10.50
CA VAL A 233 -12.60 0.24 -10.21
C VAL A 233 -11.73 0.31 -11.47
N THR A 234 -11.59 -0.79 -12.22
CA THR A 234 -10.82 -0.83 -13.49
C THR A 234 -11.37 0.16 -14.52
N ASP A 235 -12.70 0.20 -14.70
CA ASP A 235 -13.36 1.10 -15.64
C ASP A 235 -13.20 2.57 -15.23
N ALA A 236 -13.38 2.86 -13.94
CA ALA A 236 -13.17 4.19 -13.40
C ALA A 236 -11.73 4.65 -13.62
N MET A 237 -10.76 3.78 -13.34
CA MET A 237 -9.33 4.05 -13.52
C MET A 237 -8.96 4.26 -15.00
N SER A 238 -9.49 3.42 -15.89
CA SER A 238 -9.25 3.52 -17.34
C SER A 238 -9.86 4.77 -17.96
N GLY A 239 -11.02 5.19 -17.43
CA GLY A 239 -11.69 6.42 -17.86
C GLY A 239 -11.14 7.70 -17.22
N VAL A 240 -10.09 7.63 -16.39
CA VAL A 240 -9.37 8.81 -15.94
C VAL A 240 -8.62 9.39 -17.17
N GLY A 241 -8.94 10.61 -17.59
CA GLY A 241 -8.31 11.28 -18.74
C GLY A 241 -6.84 11.69 -18.50
N GLU A 242 -6.24 12.43 -19.43
CA GLU A 242 -4.98 13.14 -19.17
C GLU A 242 -5.19 14.16 -18.05
N GLN A 243 -4.35 14.05 -17.02
CA GLN A 243 -4.61 14.70 -15.73
C GLN A 243 -3.80 15.98 -15.53
N SER A 244 -4.26 16.77 -14.56
CA SER A 244 -3.41 17.76 -13.88
C SER A 244 -2.14 17.08 -13.33
N PRO A 245 -0.98 17.76 -13.30
CA PRO A 245 0.25 17.23 -12.69
C PRO A 245 0.06 16.61 -11.29
N SER A 246 -0.95 17.06 -10.54
CA SER A 246 -1.31 16.56 -9.21
C SER A 246 -1.72 15.08 -9.15
N PHE A 247 -2.06 14.46 -10.28
CA PHE A 247 -2.48 13.05 -10.35
C PHE A 247 -1.63 12.20 -11.31
N THR A 248 -0.46 12.68 -11.74
CA THR A 248 0.45 11.93 -12.61
C THR A 248 0.76 10.52 -12.06
N ALA A 249 0.79 10.34 -10.75
CA ALA A 249 0.99 9.04 -10.12
C ALA A 249 -0.16 8.05 -10.40
N VAL A 250 -1.41 8.53 -10.53
CA VAL A 250 -2.55 7.70 -10.92
C VAL A 250 -2.35 7.16 -12.34
N ASP A 251 -1.87 8.02 -13.25
CA ASP A 251 -1.61 7.65 -14.64
C ASP A 251 -0.53 6.56 -14.76
N LEU A 252 0.55 6.67 -13.98
CA LEU A 252 1.61 5.67 -13.91
C LEU A 252 1.12 4.28 -13.47
N LEU A 253 0.03 4.23 -12.69
CA LEU A 253 -0.48 2.99 -12.13
C LEU A 253 -1.60 2.35 -12.96
N LYS A 254 -2.22 3.06 -13.92
CA LYS A 254 -3.40 2.61 -14.70
C LYS A 254 -3.27 1.17 -15.23
N ASP A 255 -2.18 0.89 -15.95
CA ASP A 255 -1.95 -0.44 -16.56
C ASP A 255 -1.75 -1.54 -15.51
N SER A 256 -1.16 -1.16 -14.36
CA SER A 256 -0.92 -2.08 -13.26
C SER A 256 -2.24 -2.47 -12.55
N PHE A 257 -3.21 -1.55 -12.46
CA PHE A 257 -4.57 -1.86 -11.98
C PHE A 257 -5.28 -2.85 -12.91
N LYS A 258 -5.24 -2.60 -14.22
CA LYS A 258 -5.85 -3.51 -15.21
C LYS A 258 -5.27 -4.92 -15.10
N THR A 259 -3.94 -5.02 -14.97
CA THR A 259 -3.25 -6.30 -14.79
C THR A 259 -3.63 -6.99 -13.49
N ALA A 260 -3.80 -6.25 -12.39
CA ALA A 260 -4.15 -6.81 -11.08
C ALA A 260 -5.55 -7.47 -11.04
N TYR A 261 -6.42 -7.13 -12.00
CA TYR A 261 -7.81 -7.60 -12.09
C TYR A 261 -8.13 -8.50 -13.27
N ALA A 262 -7.19 -8.72 -14.19
CA ALA A 262 -7.41 -9.56 -15.37
C ALA A 262 -7.90 -10.98 -15.04
N GLU A 263 -7.62 -11.49 -13.84
CA GLU A 263 -8.12 -12.79 -13.37
C GLU A 263 -9.56 -12.75 -12.86
N LEU A 264 -10.00 -11.63 -12.28
CA LEU A 264 -11.36 -11.43 -11.74
C LEU A 264 -12.38 -11.06 -12.82
N GLU A 265 -11.93 -10.57 -13.97
CA GLU A 265 -12.81 -10.18 -15.07
C GLU A 265 -13.24 -11.35 -15.96
N LYS A 266 -12.60 -12.52 -15.82
CA LYS A 266 -12.95 -13.72 -16.58
C LYS A 266 -14.15 -14.39 -15.92
N GLU A 267 -15.33 -14.17 -16.49
CA GLU A 267 -16.54 -14.88 -16.11
C GLU A 267 -16.58 -16.25 -16.81
N HIS A 268 -16.92 -17.26 -16.03
CA HIS A 268 -17.24 -18.61 -16.48
C HIS A 268 -18.76 -18.81 -16.48
N GLU A 269 -19.24 -19.74 -17.31
CA GLU A 269 -20.67 -20.10 -17.37
C GLU A 269 -21.12 -20.72 -16.05
N GLU A 270 -20.28 -21.56 -15.45
CA GLU A 270 -20.57 -22.20 -14.16
C GLU A 270 -20.16 -21.33 -12.97
N GLU A 271 -21.09 -21.10 -12.05
CA GLU A 271 -20.87 -20.23 -10.89
C GLU A 271 -19.89 -20.85 -9.89
N TRP A 272 -19.90 -22.18 -9.74
CA TRP A 272 -18.89 -22.86 -8.92
C TRP A 272 -17.47 -22.59 -9.40
N LEU A 273 -17.27 -22.42 -10.72
CA LEU A 273 -15.96 -22.15 -11.30
C LEU A 273 -15.53 -20.70 -11.05
N ASN A 274 -16.47 -19.75 -11.07
CA ASN A 274 -16.23 -18.37 -10.63
C ASN A 274 -15.81 -18.34 -9.14
N GLN A 275 -16.54 -19.01 -8.27
CA GLN A 275 -16.24 -19.08 -6.83
C GLN A 275 -14.89 -19.77 -6.54
N TYR A 276 -14.57 -20.84 -7.27
CA TYR A 276 -13.25 -21.44 -7.25
C TYR A 276 -12.14 -20.43 -7.57
N LYS A 277 -12.31 -19.64 -8.64
CA LYS A 277 -11.35 -18.61 -9.02
C LYS A 277 -11.23 -17.50 -7.99
N LEU A 278 -12.33 -17.14 -7.33
CA LEU A 278 -12.29 -16.22 -6.19
C LEU A 278 -11.54 -16.81 -4.99
N ALA A 279 -11.70 -18.11 -4.70
CA ALA A 279 -10.95 -18.77 -3.64
C ALA A 279 -9.43 -18.78 -3.92
N GLU A 280 -9.04 -19.10 -5.15
CA GLU A 280 -7.65 -19.02 -5.62
C GLU A 280 -7.10 -17.59 -5.51
N TRP A 281 -7.87 -16.60 -5.95
CA TRP A 281 -7.49 -15.20 -5.86
C TRP A 281 -7.32 -14.73 -4.41
N LEU A 282 -8.27 -15.04 -3.52
CA LEU A 282 -8.20 -14.70 -2.09
C LEU A 282 -7.00 -15.36 -1.41
N PHE A 283 -6.68 -16.61 -1.76
CA PHE A 283 -5.48 -17.28 -1.27
C PHE A 283 -4.21 -16.53 -1.67
N ASN A 284 -4.09 -16.13 -2.94
CA ASN A 284 -2.96 -15.37 -3.45
C ASN A 284 -2.83 -13.98 -2.79
N LYS A 285 -3.94 -13.41 -2.31
CA LYS A 285 -3.97 -12.18 -1.50
C LYS A 285 -3.71 -12.39 -0.01
N ARG A 286 -3.32 -13.61 0.40
CA ARG A 286 -3.10 -14.02 1.80
C ARG A 286 -4.34 -13.90 2.69
N ARG A 287 -5.53 -13.98 2.10
CA ARG A 287 -6.82 -13.97 2.80
C ARG A 287 -7.29 -15.39 3.10
N TYR A 288 -6.51 -16.13 3.87
CA TYR A 288 -6.69 -17.59 4.02
C TYR A 288 -8.07 -17.98 4.55
N SER A 289 -8.58 -17.31 5.60
CA SER A 289 -9.92 -17.59 6.13
C SER A 289 -11.02 -17.34 5.09
N GLN A 290 -10.90 -16.28 4.31
CA GLN A 290 -11.87 -15.92 3.28
C GLN A 290 -11.81 -16.89 2.10
N ALA A 291 -10.60 -17.32 1.72
CA ALA A 291 -10.40 -18.37 0.74
C ALA A 291 -11.01 -19.71 1.17
N THR A 292 -10.96 -20.06 2.48
CA THR A 292 -11.67 -21.26 2.97
C THR A 292 -13.19 -21.15 2.86
N ILE A 293 -13.75 -19.96 3.07
CA ILE A 293 -15.18 -19.70 2.90
C ILE A 293 -15.57 -19.83 1.42
N ALA A 294 -14.84 -19.14 0.52
CA ALA A 294 -15.10 -19.19 -0.91
C ALA A 294 -14.99 -20.62 -1.48
N LEU A 295 -14.01 -21.40 -1.01
CA LEU A 295 -13.83 -22.79 -1.43
C LEU A 295 -14.94 -23.70 -0.92
N GLU A 296 -15.47 -23.47 0.29
CA GLU A 296 -16.62 -24.22 0.81
C GLU A 296 -17.90 -23.92 0.00
N GLU A 297 -18.18 -22.64 -0.26
CA GLU A 297 -19.35 -22.25 -1.08
C GLU A 297 -19.23 -22.79 -2.51
N CYS A 298 -18.03 -22.80 -3.10
CA CYS A 298 -17.77 -23.42 -4.41
C CYS A 298 -18.25 -24.88 -4.47
N ILE A 299 -17.97 -25.69 -3.43
CA ILE A 299 -18.39 -27.10 -3.39
C ILE A 299 -19.92 -27.20 -3.32
N PHE A 300 -20.57 -26.35 -2.52
CA PHE A 300 -22.03 -26.32 -2.45
C PHE A 300 -22.67 -25.91 -3.78
N THR A 301 -22.18 -24.83 -4.39
CA THR A 301 -22.65 -24.34 -5.69
C THR A 301 -22.50 -25.39 -6.77
N TYR A 302 -21.36 -26.08 -6.82
CA TYR A 302 -21.15 -27.19 -7.76
C TYR A 302 -22.22 -28.27 -7.62
N VAL A 303 -22.55 -28.69 -6.39
CA VAL A 303 -23.59 -29.71 -6.17
C VAL A 303 -24.96 -29.18 -6.59
N MET A 304 -25.29 -27.93 -6.25
CA MET A 304 -26.58 -27.33 -6.63
C MET A 304 -26.73 -27.22 -8.15
N GLU A 305 -25.71 -26.77 -8.87
CA GLU A 305 -25.73 -26.64 -10.34
C GLU A 305 -25.89 -28.01 -11.02
N ASN A 306 -25.22 -29.07 -10.51
CA ASN A 306 -25.41 -30.43 -11.04
C ASN A 306 -26.81 -31.01 -10.79
N LEU A 307 -27.52 -30.52 -9.76
CA LEU A 307 -28.90 -30.89 -9.49
C LEU A 307 -29.91 -30.03 -10.29
N GLY A 308 -29.43 -29.06 -11.08
CA GLY A 308 -30.26 -28.09 -11.79
C GLY A 308 -30.90 -27.04 -10.88
N LEU A 309 -30.25 -26.71 -9.77
CA LEU A 309 -30.76 -25.80 -8.74
C LEU A 309 -30.00 -24.48 -8.74
N GLU A 310 -30.73 -23.40 -8.47
CA GLU A 310 -30.11 -22.11 -8.16
C GLU A 310 -29.40 -22.14 -6.80
N PRO A 311 -28.25 -21.45 -6.64
CA PRO A 311 -27.44 -21.47 -5.43
C PRO A 311 -28.04 -20.61 -4.30
N LEU A 312 -29.20 -21.01 -3.79
CA LEU A 312 -29.92 -20.32 -2.71
C LEU A 312 -29.44 -20.75 -1.32
N HIS A 313 -29.40 -19.81 -0.39
CA HIS A 313 -28.94 -20.04 0.99
C HIS A 313 -29.66 -21.20 1.71
N GLU A 314 -30.98 -21.31 1.53
CA GLU A 314 -31.78 -22.38 2.15
C GLU A 314 -31.40 -23.78 1.63
N THR A 315 -31.18 -23.90 0.31
CA THR A 315 -30.72 -25.16 -0.32
C THR A 315 -29.32 -25.50 0.16
N ARG A 316 -28.41 -24.52 0.18
CA ARG A 316 -27.04 -24.66 0.71
C ARG A 316 -27.04 -25.16 2.15
N LYS A 317 -27.94 -24.65 3.00
CA LYS A 317 -28.07 -25.09 4.41
C LYS A 317 -28.48 -26.55 4.51
N LYS A 318 -29.47 -26.99 3.73
CA LYS A 318 -29.90 -28.40 3.69
C LYS A 318 -28.80 -29.33 3.17
N LEU A 319 -28.06 -28.91 2.14
CA LEU A 319 -26.91 -29.65 1.62
C LEU A 319 -25.82 -29.85 2.68
N GLY A 320 -25.59 -28.86 3.54
CA GLY A 320 -24.67 -29.02 4.68
C GLY A 320 -25.07 -30.16 5.61
N GLY A 321 -26.38 -30.34 5.84
CA GLY A 321 -26.92 -31.49 6.56
C GLY A 321 -26.72 -32.81 5.81
N ALA A 322 -26.97 -32.82 4.50
CA ALA A 322 -26.77 -34.00 3.65
C ALA A 322 -25.30 -34.49 3.68
N PHE A 323 -24.33 -33.59 3.52
CA PHE A 323 -22.91 -33.93 3.64
C PHE A 323 -22.54 -34.49 5.01
N HIS A 324 -23.17 -33.98 6.08
CA HIS A 324 -22.92 -34.48 7.43
C HIS A 324 -23.44 -35.90 7.62
N GLU A 325 -24.67 -36.19 7.15
CA GLU A 325 -25.28 -37.52 7.27
C GLU A 325 -24.65 -38.56 6.34
N ASP A 326 -24.09 -38.11 5.22
CA ASP A 326 -23.51 -38.95 4.17
C ASP A 326 -22.02 -39.26 4.37
N ARG A 327 -21.34 -38.53 5.27
CA ARG A 327 -19.88 -38.50 5.44
C ARG A 327 -19.18 -39.86 5.37
N ASP A 328 -19.74 -40.86 6.05
CA ASP A 328 -19.18 -42.22 6.10
C ASP A 328 -19.99 -43.24 5.26
N LYS A 329 -21.17 -42.83 4.78
CA LYS A 329 -22.10 -43.71 4.05
C LYS A 329 -21.87 -43.66 2.54
N ASN A 330 -21.53 -42.48 2.00
CA ASN A 330 -21.30 -42.24 0.57
C ASN A 330 -22.48 -42.70 -0.32
N VAL A 331 -23.69 -42.47 0.18
CA VAL A 331 -24.98 -42.70 -0.48
C VAL A 331 -25.25 -41.57 -1.46
N PHE A 332 -25.19 -40.32 -0.99
CA PHE A 332 -25.47 -39.14 -1.82
C PHE A 332 -24.27 -38.72 -2.65
N PHE A 333 -23.06 -38.72 -2.08
CA PHE A 333 -21.85 -38.19 -2.70
C PHE A 333 -20.77 -39.26 -2.87
N SER A 334 -19.88 -39.06 -3.84
CA SER A 334 -18.72 -39.94 -4.00
C SER A 334 -17.75 -39.82 -2.80
N PRO A 335 -16.97 -40.88 -2.49
CA PRO A 335 -15.98 -40.83 -1.40
C PRO A 335 -14.99 -39.67 -1.53
N GLU A 336 -14.57 -39.34 -2.75
CA GLU A 336 -13.64 -38.24 -3.02
C GLU A 336 -14.28 -36.88 -2.70
N LEU A 337 -15.55 -36.70 -3.06
CA LEU A 337 -16.30 -35.47 -2.79
C LEU A 337 -16.56 -35.29 -1.29
N ASN A 338 -16.99 -36.34 -0.60
CA ASN A 338 -17.17 -36.32 0.87
C ASN A 338 -15.86 -36.05 1.61
N ALA A 339 -14.76 -36.67 1.16
CA ALA A 339 -13.44 -36.46 1.74
C ALA A 339 -12.93 -35.02 1.52
N LEU A 340 -13.14 -34.46 0.33
CA LEU A 340 -12.80 -33.07 0.03
C LEU A 340 -13.62 -32.10 0.89
N PHE A 341 -14.95 -32.25 0.90
CA PHE A 341 -15.83 -31.39 1.67
C PHE A 341 -15.48 -31.42 3.16
N SER A 342 -15.29 -32.61 3.74
CA SER A 342 -14.89 -32.77 5.14
C SER A 342 -13.60 -32.03 5.47
N LYS A 343 -12.60 -32.09 4.58
CA LYS A 343 -11.30 -31.42 4.76
C LYS A 343 -11.42 -29.90 4.67
N VAL A 344 -12.17 -29.40 3.69
CA VAL A 344 -12.40 -27.95 3.51
C VAL A 344 -13.20 -27.39 4.68
N GLN A 345 -14.27 -28.07 5.10
CA GLN A 345 -15.10 -27.67 6.23
C GLN A 345 -14.31 -27.65 7.55
N ASP A 346 -13.50 -28.68 7.83
CA ASP A 346 -12.64 -28.70 9.03
C ASP A 346 -11.69 -27.49 9.05
N LEU A 347 -11.04 -27.21 7.93
CA LEU A 347 -10.12 -26.08 7.82
C LEU A 347 -10.83 -24.72 7.96
N ARG A 348 -12.00 -24.57 7.34
CA ARG A 348 -12.85 -23.37 7.45
C ARG A 348 -13.36 -23.18 8.88
N ASN A 349 -13.72 -24.25 9.58
CA ASN A 349 -14.14 -24.16 10.99
C ASN A 349 -12.98 -23.78 11.90
N LYS A 350 -11.77 -24.32 11.66
CA LYS A 350 -10.57 -23.91 12.39
C LYS A 350 -10.28 -22.43 12.23
N THR A 351 -10.32 -21.91 11.01
CA THR A 351 -10.12 -20.47 10.75
C THR A 351 -11.25 -19.62 11.34
N GLY A 352 -12.50 -20.04 11.20
CA GLY A 352 -13.68 -19.35 11.73
C GLY A 352 -13.75 -19.30 13.27
N HIS A 353 -13.21 -20.31 13.95
CA HIS A 353 -13.08 -20.34 15.41
C HIS A 353 -11.72 -19.84 15.91
N ALA A 354 -10.98 -19.11 15.06
CA ALA A 354 -9.69 -18.50 15.41
C ALA A 354 -8.68 -19.50 16.00
N PHE A 355 -8.72 -20.77 15.56
CA PHE A 355 -7.85 -21.84 16.05
C PHE A 355 -7.91 -22.09 17.58
N MET A 356 -9.02 -21.73 18.25
CA MET A 356 -9.20 -21.85 19.71
C MET A 356 -9.41 -23.30 20.22
N GLN A 357 -8.91 -24.30 19.51
CA GLN A 357 -8.99 -25.71 19.90
C GLN A 357 -7.88 -26.04 20.92
N LYS A 358 -8.08 -27.08 21.74
CA LYS A 358 -7.01 -27.61 22.60
C LYS A 358 -5.87 -28.13 21.72
N ASP A 359 -4.63 -27.94 22.17
CA ASP A 359 -3.40 -28.47 21.54
C ASP A 359 -3.01 -27.90 20.16
N VAL A 360 -3.53 -26.71 19.78
CA VAL A 360 -3.05 -26.01 18.58
C VAL A 360 -1.68 -25.36 18.82
N SER A 361 -0.81 -25.48 17.82
CA SER A 361 0.56 -24.94 17.82
C SER A 361 0.86 -24.23 16.49
N GLU A 362 1.96 -23.48 16.42
CA GLU A 362 2.40 -22.78 15.20
C GLU A 362 2.45 -23.70 13.97
N ARG A 363 2.87 -24.96 14.16
CA ARG A 363 2.92 -25.98 13.10
C ARG A 363 1.56 -26.15 12.41
N HIS A 364 0.47 -26.12 13.16
CA HIS A 364 -0.89 -26.29 12.63
C HIS A 364 -1.32 -25.11 11.76
N ILE A 365 -0.82 -23.89 12.03
CA ILE A 365 -1.09 -22.70 11.20
C ILE A 365 -0.38 -22.84 9.85
N LYS A 366 0.87 -23.29 9.85
CA LYS A 366 1.61 -23.55 8.60
C LYS A 366 0.95 -24.66 7.78
N GLU A 367 0.61 -25.77 8.43
CA GLU A 367 -0.10 -26.89 7.78
C GLU A 367 -1.46 -26.45 7.22
N ALA A 368 -2.18 -25.54 7.89
CA ALA A 368 -3.43 -24.98 7.38
C ALA A 368 -3.26 -24.24 6.04
N VAL A 369 -2.22 -23.43 5.88
CA VAL A 369 -1.93 -22.73 4.61
C VAL A 369 -1.57 -23.71 3.50
N GLU A 370 -0.72 -24.69 3.81
CA GLU A 370 -0.33 -25.74 2.84
C GLU A 370 -1.52 -26.60 2.42
N ASN A 371 -2.38 -26.98 3.38
CA ASN A 371 -3.59 -27.76 3.12
C ASN A 371 -4.58 -26.97 2.27
N LEU A 372 -4.81 -25.68 2.58
CA LEU A 372 -5.66 -24.82 1.76
C LEU A 372 -5.18 -24.78 0.31
N LYS A 373 -3.87 -24.61 0.09
CA LYS A 373 -3.31 -24.61 -1.27
C LYS A 373 -3.56 -25.94 -1.97
N ARG A 374 -3.29 -27.07 -1.30
CA ARG A 374 -3.57 -28.42 -1.85
C ARG A 374 -5.04 -28.61 -2.20
N TYR A 375 -5.95 -28.10 -1.37
CA TYR A 375 -7.39 -28.22 -1.62
C TYR A 375 -7.82 -27.35 -2.81
N ILE A 376 -7.34 -26.11 -2.91
CA ILE A 376 -7.57 -25.25 -4.09
C ILE A 376 -7.02 -25.91 -5.35
N ASP A 377 -5.81 -26.46 -5.32
CA ASP A 377 -5.21 -27.07 -6.52
C ASP A 377 -5.95 -28.35 -6.96
N GLY A 378 -6.47 -29.13 -6.01
CA GLY A 378 -7.16 -30.40 -6.29
C GLY A 378 -8.68 -30.30 -6.51
N VAL A 379 -9.32 -29.21 -6.07
CA VAL A 379 -10.80 -29.10 -6.06
C VAL A 379 -11.40 -29.34 -7.45
N ARG A 380 -10.81 -28.77 -8.51
CA ARG A 380 -11.34 -28.94 -9.88
C ARG A 380 -11.31 -30.40 -10.33
N GLU A 381 -10.25 -31.14 -10.02
CA GLU A 381 -10.14 -32.55 -10.39
C GLU A 381 -11.18 -33.39 -9.63
N VAL A 382 -11.37 -33.11 -8.35
CA VAL A 382 -12.37 -33.81 -7.53
C VAL A 382 -13.79 -33.44 -7.94
N LEU A 383 -14.09 -32.19 -8.25
CA LEU A 383 -15.43 -31.78 -8.70
C LEU A 383 -15.73 -32.29 -10.12
N THR A 384 -14.75 -32.34 -11.02
CA THR A 384 -15.01 -32.89 -12.37
C THR A 384 -15.18 -34.41 -12.38
N ARG A 385 -14.59 -35.14 -11.43
CA ARG A 385 -14.67 -36.61 -11.34
C ARG A 385 -15.69 -37.12 -10.32
N GLY A 386 -15.79 -36.44 -9.18
CA GLY A 386 -16.72 -36.71 -8.10
C GLY A 386 -18.12 -36.32 -8.53
N ARG A 387 -19.09 -37.18 -8.24
CA ARG A 387 -20.48 -37.03 -8.69
C ARG A 387 -21.42 -37.12 -7.51
N VAL A 388 -22.57 -36.48 -7.66
CA VAL A 388 -23.78 -36.89 -6.95
C VAL A 388 -24.11 -38.30 -7.44
N ARG A 389 -24.09 -39.28 -6.53
CA ARG A 389 -24.27 -40.71 -6.86
C ARG A 389 -25.73 -41.09 -7.00
N ASP A 390 -26.55 -40.59 -6.08
CA ASP A 390 -28.00 -40.83 -6.03
C ASP A 390 -28.71 -39.47 -6.00
N GLU A 391 -28.92 -38.92 -7.19
CA GLU A 391 -29.56 -37.62 -7.39
C GLU A 391 -31.02 -37.62 -6.93
N GLU A 392 -31.77 -38.71 -7.16
CA GLU A 392 -33.18 -38.81 -6.76
C GLU A 392 -33.32 -38.81 -5.24
N SER A 393 -32.52 -39.63 -4.54
CA SER A 393 -32.54 -39.67 -3.07
C SER A 393 -32.07 -38.35 -2.47
N LEU A 394 -31.07 -37.70 -3.08
CA LEU A 394 -30.61 -36.39 -2.62
C LEU A 394 -31.68 -35.31 -2.84
N LYS A 395 -32.34 -35.26 -4.00
CA LYS A 395 -33.47 -34.34 -4.26
C LYS A 395 -34.60 -34.56 -3.27
N SER A 396 -34.95 -35.83 -3.01
CA SER A 396 -35.95 -36.21 -2.01
C SER A 396 -35.56 -35.71 -0.61
N TYR A 397 -34.31 -35.91 -0.20
CA TYR A 397 -33.78 -35.40 1.08
C TYR A 397 -33.85 -33.88 1.18
N LEU A 398 -33.55 -33.18 0.09
CA LEU A 398 -33.62 -31.71 0.03
C LEU A 398 -35.06 -31.18 -0.03
N GLY A 399 -36.06 -32.04 -0.21
CA GLY A 399 -37.46 -31.67 -0.40
C GLY A 399 -37.71 -31.00 -1.74
N ILE A 400 -36.98 -31.43 -2.77
CA ILE A 400 -37.07 -30.95 -4.14
C ILE A 400 -37.90 -31.98 -4.92
N PRO A 401 -38.98 -31.53 -5.60
CA PRO A 401 -39.89 -32.42 -6.31
C PRO A 401 -39.26 -33.16 -7.49
#